data_AF-F4GWJ0-F1
#
_entry.id   AF-F4GWJ0-F1
#
_cell.length_a   1.000
_cell.length_b   1.000
_cell.length_c   1.000
_cell.angle_alpha   90.00
_cell.angle_beta   90.00
_cell.angle_gamma   90.00
#
_symmetry.space_group_name_H-M   'P 1'
#
loop_
_entity.id
_entity.type
_entity.pdbx_description
1 polymer ?
#
loop_
_entity_poly.entity_id
_entity_poly.type
_entity_poly.pdbx_seq_one_letter_code
_entity_poly.pdbx_strand_id
1 'polypeptide(L)'
;MRNISNILTNALDKCGGPRKQKGFGLFEMLAAIAIVTLLYQGLSSVIAEQRATPQINETAAHLEKISIAAAQYVSDNYASLTATLPLNGAARTISQATLRDTGYLSPNIAQNNPYGQRYTLRVRHTTQGSGSNTRNVLEPLVVTEGGRAIPDKHLLRIAGKLKAGGSIRSDQPNTAVGNNGGWQAALSSFGGSPGLGHLAVGMFVSDAGMMSEFLHRSAVPGRPEVNRMNTDINMASNAIRSASSIQTGEAHLTRVVAQATSCSPAGAIARDAAGNPMSCQAGVWTETASLNWVGGQGQRMRMTAANGQTMWMQNLNGKYRWVNSPWTAEIASIDQAGNFRASGSVSTGGSVSASGNVAASGNVTASGDVRGRHLSAMGNVTASGNVSASGNLAASQYITGNRLITREYVQLGGIATEGAACTPFGLVGRNSAGKLLNCESGRWKSSGNSPNAWWASCFGTYNASITPPTYSTHHCVHSGDGDHVCCPK
;
A
#
# COMPACT_ATOMS: atom_id res chain seq x y z
N MET A 1 0.14 -71.65 76.10
CA MET A 1 -0.62 -70.92 75.07
C MET A 1 -1.89 -71.74 74.78
N ARG A 2 -2.91 -71.80 75.64
CA ARG A 2 -3.87 -70.79 76.15
C ARG A 2 -4.72 -70.14 75.06
N ASN A 3 -6.05 -70.33 75.19
CA ASN A 3 -7.18 -69.59 74.61
C ASN A 3 -7.92 -70.09 73.36
N ILE A 4 -8.42 -71.34 73.34
CA ILE A 4 -9.74 -71.70 72.75
C ILE A 4 -10.39 -72.84 73.57
N SER A 5 -10.56 -72.65 74.88
CA SER A 5 -11.11 -73.70 75.76
C SER A 5 -12.11 -73.17 76.80
N ASN A 6 -12.89 -72.11 76.51
CA ASN A 6 -13.78 -71.52 77.52
C ASN A 6 -15.07 -70.85 76.99
N ILE A 7 -15.67 -71.32 75.89
CA ILE A 7 -17.09 -70.99 75.55
C ILE A 7 -17.85 -72.24 75.06
N LEU A 8 -17.50 -73.41 75.61
CA LEU A 8 -18.25 -74.68 75.41
C LEU A 8 -18.95 -75.15 76.69
N THR A 9 -19.04 -74.30 77.71
CA THR A 9 -19.47 -74.69 79.06
C THR A 9 -20.33 -73.63 79.73
N ASN A 10 -21.37 -73.11 79.04
CA ASN A 10 -22.52 -72.44 79.69
C ASN A 10 -23.67 -72.12 78.71
N ALA A 11 -24.37 -73.15 78.20
CA ALA A 11 -25.77 -73.01 77.74
C ALA A 11 -26.47 -74.38 77.49
N LEU A 12 -26.05 -75.45 78.15
CA LEU A 12 -26.88 -76.64 78.36
C LEU A 12 -27.58 -76.47 79.72
N ASP A 13 -28.73 -75.80 79.71
CA ASP A 13 -29.92 -76.17 80.50
C ASP A 13 -31.01 -75.09 80.42
N LYS A 14 -31.85 -75.17 79.38
CA LYS A 14 -33.30 -74.96 79.54
C LYS A 14 -34.06 -75.95 78.65
N CYS A 15 -34.76 -76.83 79.34
CA CYS A 15 -35.55 -77.98 78.91
C CYS A 15 -36.59 -77.71 77.81
N GLY A 16 -36.84 -78.74 76.98
CA GLY A 16 -38.22 -79.21 76.75
C GLY A 16 -38.79 -79.13 75.32
N GLY A 17 -38.77 -80.25 74.59
CA GLY A 17 -39.75 -80.56 73.54
C GLY A 17 -39.19 -81.37 72.35
N PRO A 18 -39.74 -82.56 72.02
CA PRO A 18 -39.31 -83.32 70.85
C PRO A 18 -39.83 -82.63 69.58
N ARG A 19 -38.95 -81.98 68.81
CA ARG A 19 -39.30 -81.58 67.45
C ARG A 19 -39.26 -82.83 66.58
N LYS A 20 -40.46 -83.35 66.26
CA LYS A 20 -40.68 -84.37 65.24
C LYS A 20 -39.94 -83.96 63.97
N GLN A 21 -38.93 -84.73 63.57
CA GLN A 21 -38.45 -84.74 62.21
C GLN A 21 -39.61 -85.24 61.34
N LYS A 22 -40.28 -84.32 60.63
CA LYS A 22 -41.19 -84.70 59.54
C LYS A 22 -40.29 -85.10 58.38
N GLY A 23 -40.16 -86.41 58.15
CA GLY A 23 -39.55 -86.92 56.92
C GLY A 23 -40.34 -86.39 55.72
N PHE A 24 -39.61 -85.98 54.68
CA PHE A 24 -40.20 -85.58 53.39
C PHE A 24 -40.99 -86.76 52.82
N GLY A 25 -42.31 -86.64 52.76
CA GLY A 25 -43.15 -87.61 52.07
C GLY A 25 -43.00 -87.46 50.55
N LEU A 26 -43.24 -88.56 49.82
CA LEU A 26 -43.21 -88.59 48.35
C LEU A 26 -44.05 -87.45 47.70
N PHE A 27 -45.14 -87.04 48.37
CA PHE A 27 -46.01 -85.95 47.95
C PHE A 27 -45.35 -84.56 48.01
N GLU A 28 -44.52 -84.28 49.02
CA GLU A 28 -43.80 -83.00 49.11
C GLU A 28 -42.67 -82.90 48.07
N MET A 29 -42.03 -84.02 47.73
CA MET A 29 -41.09 -84.05 46.59
C MET A 29 -41.80 -83.85 45.25
N LEU A 30 -42.97 -84.47 45.04
CA LEU A 30 -43.76 -84.28 43.82
C LEU A 30 -44.29 -82.85 43.68
N ALA A 31 -44.75 -82.25 44.79
CA ALA A 31 -45.16 -80.84 44.82
C ALA A 31 -43.97 -79.90 44.55
N ALA A 32 -42.80 -80.18 45.12
CA ALA A 32 -41.58 -79.40 44.85
C ALA A 32 -41.13 -79.51 43.39
N ILE A 33 -41.16 -80.71 42.79
CA ILE A 33 -40.84 -80.91 41.37
C ILE A 33 -41.87 -80.21 40.47
N ALA A 34 -43.17 -80.28 40.80
CA ALA A 34 -44.22 -79.57 40.07
C ALA A 34 -44.00 -78.04 40.12
N ILE A 35 -43.66 -77.49 41.28
CA ILE A 35 -43.33 -76.06 41.43
C ILE A 35 -42.06 -75.70 40.65
N VAL A 36 -41.00 -76.52 40.71
CA VAL A 36 -39.76 -76.29 39.95
C VAL A 36 -39.99 -76.36 38.44
N THR A 37 -40.82 -77.29 37.95
CA THR A 37 -41.17 -77.37 36.51
C THR A 37 -42.02 -76.18 36.04
N LEU A 38 -42.97 -75.71 36.87
CA LEU A 38 -43.73 -74.48 36.59
C LEU A 38 -42.83 -73.24 36.60
N LEU A 39 -41.90 -73.16 37.57
CA LEU A 39 -40.88 -72.12 37.61
C LEU A 39 -39.95 -72.20 36.39
N TYR A 40 -39.56 -73.39 35.94
CA TYR A 40 -38.70 -73.58 34.76
C TYR A 40 -39.41 -73.15 33.46
N GLN A 41 -40.71 -73.44 33.33
CA GLN A 41 -41.51 -72.93 32.21
C GLN A 41 -41.64 -71.39 32.26
N GLY A 42 -41.79 -70.78 33.44
CA GLY A 42 -41.79 -69.32 33.62
C GLY A 42 -40.41 -68.65 33.49
N LEU A 43 -39.31 -69.36 33.78
CA LEU A 43 -37.94 -68.86 33.64
C LEU A 43 -37.44 -68.91 32.19
N SER A 44 -38.03 -69.76 31.35
CA SER A 44 -37.65 -69.90 29.94
C SER A 44 -37.77 -68.57 29.17
N SER A 45 -38.84 -67.81 29.41
CA SER A 45 -39.05 -66.47 28.82
C SER A 45 -38.07 -65.43 29.38
N VAL A 46 -37.70 -65.53 30.66
CA VAL A 46 -36.73 -64.62 31.31
C VAL A 46 -35.30 -64.89 30.83
N ILE A 47 -34.91 -66.16 30.69
CA ILE A 47 -33.59 -66.54 30.16
C ILE A 47 -33.48 -66.17 28.68
N ALA A 48 -34.55 -66.33 27.90
CA ALA A 48 -34.62 -65.87 26.51
C ALA A 48 -34.47 -64.34 26.41
N GLU A 49 -35.09 -63.56 27.30
CA GLU A 49 -34.95 -62.10 27.34
C GLU A 49 -33.57 -61.62 27.81
N GLN A 50 -32.94 -62.33 28.75
CA GLN A 50 -31.58 -62.04 29.19
C GLN A 50 -30.57 -62.24 28.06
N ARG A 51 -30.71 -63.30 27.26
CA ARG A 51 -29.86 -63.53 26.06
C ARG A 51 -30.13 -62.51 24.95
N ALA A 52 -31.37 -62.04 24.81
CA ALA A 52 -31.74 -61.06 23.79
C ALA A 52 -31.24 -59.63 24.10
N THR A 53 -30.99 -59.29 25.37
CA THR A 53 -30.66 -57.91 25.77
C THR A 53 -29.28 -57.43 25.29
N PRO A 54 -28.19 -58.21 25.39
CA PRO A 54 -26.92 -57.88 24.75
C PRO A 54 -27.06 -57.69 23.24
N GLN A 55 -27.81 -58.57 22.56
CA GLN A 55 -28.05 -58.49 21.12
C GLN A 55 -28.80 -57.20 20.73
N ILE A 56 -29.80 -56.80 21.53
CA ILE A 56 -30.55 -55.54 21.34
C ILE A 56 -29.64 -54.33 21.54
N ASN A 57 -28.86 -54.31 22.62
CA ASN A 57 -27.96 -53.19 22.93
C ASN A 57 -26.89 -53.03 21.84
N GLU A 58 -26.30 -54.13 21.38
CA GLU A 58 -25.30 -54.12 20.32
C GLU A 58 -25.90 -53.66 18.99
N THR A 59 -27.10 -54.13 18.65
CA THR A 59 -27.81 -53.67 17.43
C THR A 59 -28.12 -52.17 17.48
N ALA A 60 -28.50 -51.65 18.64
CA ALA A 60 -28.76 -50.22 18.84
C ALA A 60 -27.46 -49.40 18.70
N ALA A 61 -26.37 -49.83 19.34
CA ALA A 61 -25.07 -49.17 19.23
C ALA A 61 -24.55 -49.17 17.77
N HIS A 62 -24.78 -50.28 17.05
CA HIS A 62 -24.41 -50.38 15.64
C HIS A 62 -25.25 -49.44 14.75
N LEU A 63 -26.56 -49.39 14.99
CA LEU A 63 -27.47 -48.46 14.31
C LEU A 63 -27.10 -46.99 14.59
N GLU A 64 -26.70 -46.66 15.82
CA GLU A 64 -26.29 -45.31 16.22
C GLU A 64 -25.01 -44.88 15.50
N LYS A 65 -23.95 -45.70 15.53
CA LYS A 65 -22.67 -45.42 14.84
C LYS A 65 -22.88 -45.16 13.34
N ILE A 66 -23.70 -45.98 12.69
CA ILE A 66 -24.00 -45.84 11.26
C ILE A 66 -24.85 -44.59 11.00
N SER A 67 -25.79 -44.28 11.88
CA SER A 67 -26.62 -43.06 11.75
C SER A 67 -25.78 -41.79 11.89
N ILE A 68 -24.78 -41.76 12.77
CA ILE A 68 -23.83 -40.63 12.88
C ILE A 68 -22.99 -40.49 11.61
N ALA A 69 -22.44 -41.59 11.10
CA ALA A 69 -21.66 -41.59 9.85
C ALA A 69 -22.51 -41.14 8.64
N ALA A 70 -23.75 -41.62 8.56
CA ALA A 70 -24.71 -41.21 7.53
C ALA A 70 -25.04 -39.71 7.63
N ALA A 71 -25.15 -39.15 8.84
CA ALA A 71 -25.44 -37.73 9.05
C ALA A 71 -24.31 -36.87 8.49
N GLN A 72 -23.08 -37.24 8.81
CA GLN A 72 -21.90 -36.54 8.34
C GLN A 72 -21.77 -36.64 6.82
N TYR A 73 -22.00 -37.82 6.23
CA TYR A 73 -21.97 -37.99 4.77
C TYR A 73 -22.97 -37.05 4.07
N VAL A 74 -24.21 -36.97 4.55
CA VAL A 74 -25.23 -36.12 3.94
C VAL A 74 -24.89 -34.64 4.11
N SER A 75 -24.36 -34.25 5.27
CA SER A 75 -23.90 -32.89 5.54
C SER A 75 -22.80 -32.47 4.55
N ASP A 76 -21.75 -33.26 4.44
CA ASP A 76 -20.59 -32.93 3.59
C ASP A 76 -20.92 -33.00 2.10
N ASN A 77 -21.84 -33.88 1.70
CA ASN A 77 -22.25 -34.07 0.31
C ASN A 77 -23.53 -33.31 -0.06
N TYR A 78 -23.98 -32.37 0.78
CA TYR A 78 -25.27 -31.69 0.62
C TYR A 78 -25.44 -31.07 -0.76
N ALA A 79 -24.45 -30.30 -1.23
CA ALA A 79 -24.50 -29.63 -2.53
C ALA A 79 -24.56 -30.63 -3.71
N SER A 80 -23.79 -31.72 -3.64
CA SER A 80 -23.80 -32.76 -4.67
C SER A 80 -25.12 -33.52 -4.71
N LEU A 81 -25.68 -33.84 -3.53
CA LEU A 81 -26.96 -34.53 -3.41
C LEU A 81 -28.12 -33.65 -3.90
N THR A 82 -28.17 -32.36 -3.56
CA THR A 82 -29.24 -31.46 -4.04
C THR A 82 -29.14 -31.17 -5.54
N ALA A 83 -27.95 -31.16 -6.12
CA ALA A 83 -27.76 -30.99 -7.56
C ALA A 83 -28.14 -32.25 -8.37
N THR A 84 -27.94 -33.45 -7.81
CA THR A 84 -28.14 -34.72 -8.54
C THR A 84 -29.49 -35.37 -8.28
N LEU A 85 -30.11 -35.13 -7.13
CA LEU A 85 -31.42 -35.69 -6.80
C LEU A 85 -32.55 -34.82 -7.40
N PRO A 86 -33.48 -35.43 -8.17
CA PRO A 86 -34.65 -34.72 -8.66
C PRO A 86 -35.52 -34.24 -7.48
N LEU A 87 -35.94 -32.97 -7.54
CA LEU A 87 -36.83 -32.40 -6.52
C LEU A 87 -38.19 -33.12 -6.54
N ASN A 88 -38.65 -33.56 -5.38
CA ASN A 88 -39.84 -34.39 -5.18
C ASN A 88 -39.80 -35.73 -5.95
N GLY A 89 -38.61 -36.21 -6.32
CA GLY A 89 -38.40 -37.46 -7.05
C GLY A 89 -37.98 -38.64 -6.16
N ALA A 90 -37.48 -39.69 -6.82
CA ALA A 90 -37.05 -40.92 -6.15
C ALA A 90 -35.82 -40.70 -5.25
N ALA A 91 -35.79 -41.41 -4.11
CA ALA A 91 -34.62 -41.42 -3.23
C ALA A 91 -33.43 -42.14 -3.87
N ARG A 92 -32.22 -41.67 -3.58
CA ARG A 92 -30.98 -42.38 -3.89
C ARG A 92 -30.56 -43.23 -2.70
N THR A 93 -30.20 -44.48 -2.98
CA THR A 93 -29.61 -45.39 -2.01
C THR A 93 -28.09 -45.24 -1.99
N ILE A 94 -27.55 -44.98 -0.81
CA ILE A 94 -26.13 -44.95 -0.49
C ILE A 94 -25.87 -46.16 0.41
N SER A 95 -25.00 -47.05 -0.06
CA SER A 95 -24.66 -48.27 0.67
C SER A 95 -23.79 -47.96 1.88
N GLN A 96 -23.82 -48.81 2.91
CA GLN A 96 -22.86 -48.76 4.01
C GLN A 96 -21.41 -48.89 3.51
N ALA A 97 -21.17 -49.61 2.42
CA ALA A 97 -19.84 -49.70 1.80
C ALA A 97 -19.35 -48.32 1.35
N THR A 98 -20.20 -47.52 0.71
CA THR A 98 -19.87 -46.15 0.33
C THR A 98 -19.47 -45.30 1.53
N LEU A 99 -20.19 -45.38 2.65
CA LEU A 99 -19.85 -44.64 3.88
C LEU A 99 -18.48 -45.05 4.44
N ARG A 100 -18.12 -46.33 4.33
CA ARG A 100 -16.80 -46.83 4.74
C ARG A 100 -15.69 -46.39 3.79
N ASP A 101 -15.89 -46.58 2.50
CA ASP A 101 -14.87 -46.36 1.48
C ASP A 101 -14.56 -44.86 1.29
N THR A 102 -15.51 -43.98 1.66
CA THR A 102 -15.34 -42.51 1.71
C THR A 102 -14.85 -42.00 3.07
N GLY A 103 -14.60 -42.88 4.04
CA GLY A 103 -13.97 -42.53 5.33
C GLY A 103 -14.93 -42.07 6.44
N TYR A 104 -16.24 -42.02 6.21
CA TYR A 104 -17.23 -41.65 7.24
C TYR A 104 -17.50 -42.77 8.25
N LEU A 105 -17.25 -44.03 7.87
CA LEU A 105 -17.42 -45.19 8.73
C LEU A 105 -16.11 -45.98 8.82
N SER A 106 -15.66 -46.29 10.03
CA SER A 106 -14.44 -47.08 10.23
C SER A 106 -14.56 -48.47 9.56
N PRO A 107 -13.51 -48.95 8.86
CA PRO A 107 -13.50 -50.28 8.26
C PRO A 107 -13.58 -51.41 9.30
N ASN A 108 -13.31 -51.11 10.57
CA ASN A 108 -13.38 -52.07 11.67
C ASN A 108 -14.81 -52.24 12.25
N ILE A 109 -15.80 -51.50 11.73
CA ILE A 109 -17.21 -51.69 12.10
C ILE A 109 -17.78 -52.81 11.23
N ALA A 110 -18.49 -53.75 11.86
CA ALA A 110 -19.11 -54.88 11.18
C ALA A 110 -20.08 -54.43 10.07
N GLN A 111 -20.21 -55.22 9.00
CA GLN A 111 -21.14 -54.89 7.92
C GLN A 111 -22.60 -55.16 8.31
N ASN A 112 -22.82 -56.16 9.16
CA ASN A 112 -24.14 -56.63 9.52
C ASN A 112 -24.33 -56.49 11.02
N ASN A 113 -25.56 -56.19 11.41
CA ASN A 113 -25.94 -56.21 12.80
C ASN A 113 -26.07 -57.65 13.32
N PRO A 114 -26.24 -57.86 14.64
CA PRO A 114 -26.43 -59.19 15.23
C PRO A 114 -27.62 -60.01 14.70
N TYR A 115 -28.53 -59.43 13.91
CA TYR A 115 -29.63 -60.13 13.22
C TYR A 115 -29.31 -60.44 11.74
N GLY A 116 -28.08 -60.16 11.31
CA GLY A 116 -27.62 -60.35 9.94
C GLY A 116 -28.10 -59.27 8.97
N GLN A 117 -28.74 -58.20 9.43
CA GLN A 117 -29.24 -57.14 8.57
C GLN A 117 -28.14 -56.11 8.27
N ARG A 118 -28.06 -55.64 7.02
CA ARG A 118 -27.14 -54.58 6.57
C ARG A 118 -27.84 -53.22 6.63
N TYR A 119 -27.08 -52.13 6.55
CA TYR A 119 -27.61 -50.78 6.62
C TYR A 119 -27.54 -50.07 5.26
N THR A 120 -28.58 -49.31 4.95
CA THR A 120 -28.64 -48.45 3.77
C THR A 120 -29.09 -47.06 4.18
N LEU A 121 -28.41 -46.04 3.66
CA LEU A 121 -28.84 -44.65 3.75
C LEU A 121 -29.64 -44.33 2.49
N ARG A 122 -30.85 -43.82 2.66
CA ARG A 122 -31.73 -43.43 1.56
C ARG A 122 -32.03 -41.94 1.67
N VAL A 123 -31.67 -41.17 0.65
CA VAL A 123 -31.78 -39.71 0.67
C VAL A 123 -32.67 -39.25 -0.47
N ARG A 124 -33.69 -38.46 -0.17
CA ARG A 124 -34.53 -37.79 -1.17
C ARG A 124 -34.45 -36.28 -1.03
N HIS A 125 -34.68 -35.57 -2.13
CA HIS A 125 -34.76 -34.12 -2.18
C HIS A 125 -36.22 -33.71 -2.33
N THR A 126 -36.78 -32.99 -1.36
CA THR A 126 -38.21 -32.69 -1.31
C THR A 126 -38.46 -31.25 -0.89
N THR A 127 -39.60 -30.71 -1.30
CA THR A 127 -40.10 -29.42 -0.81
C THR A 127 -40.93 -29.66 0.44
N GLN A 128 -40.64 -28.91 1.51
CA GLN A 128 -41.38 -28.93 2.79
C GLN A 128 -41.94 -27.54 3.10
N GLY A 129 -42.95 -27.50 3.97
CA GLY A 129 -43.57 -26.27 4.45
C GLY A 129 -44.70 -25.76 3.56
N SER A 130 -45.38 -24.72 4.03
CA SER A 130 -46.47 -24.06 3.32
C SER A 130 -46.32 -22.53 3.38
N GLY A 131 -46.86 -21.84 2.38
CA GLY A 131 -46.81 -20.38 2.30
C GLY A 131 -45.37 -19.85 2.20
N SER A 132 -45.03 -18.86 3.01
CA SER A 132 -43.69 -18.25 3.04
C SER A 132 -42.61 -19.15 3.66
N ASN A 133 -42.99 -20.27 4.29
CA ASN A 133 -42.07 -21.21 4.94
C ASN A 133 -41.73 -22.42 4.07
N THR A 134 -41.96 -22.32 2.75
CA THR A 134 -41.61 -23.37 1.79
C THR A 134 -40.09 -23.42 1.59
N ARG A 135 -39.50 -24.59 1.81
CA ARG A 135 -38.05 -24.83 1.68
C ARG A 135 -37.76 -26.17 1.04
N ASN A 136 -36.74 -26.22 0.20
CA ASN A 136 -36.23 -27.47 -0.35
C ASN A 136 -35.23 -28.08 0.63
N VAL A 137 -35.42 -29.35 0.98
CA VAL A 137 -34.60 -30.04 1.96
C VAL A 137 -34.24 -31.45 1.48
N LEU A 138 -33.10 -31.94 1.96
CA LEU A 138 -32.79 -33.36 1.91
C LEU A 138 -33.45 -34.05 3.09
N GLU A 139 -34.13 -35.16 2.83
CA GLU A 139 -34.62 -36.05 3.87
C GLU A 139 -33.82 -37.35 3.82
N PRO A 140 -32.94 -37.59 4.80
CA PRO A 140 -32.23 -38.85 4.95
C PRO A 140 -32.99 -39.82 5.84
N LEU A 141 -33.00 -41.10 5.44
CA LEU A 141 -33.55 -42.21 6.18
C LEU A 141 -32.55 -43.37 6.16
N VAL A 142 -32.06 -43.79 7.33
CA VAL A 142 -31.29 -45.03 7.44
C VAL A 142 -32.28 -46.18 7.64
N VAL A 143 -32.11 -47.27 6.90
CA VAL A 143 -32.97 -48.46 7.00
C VAL A 143 -32.10 -49.71 6.99
N THR A 144 -32.46 -50.73 7.79
CA THR A 144 -31.84 -52.05 7.69
C THR A 144 -32.51 -52.92 6.62
N GLU A 145 -31.74 -53.79 5.98
CA GLU A 145 -32.21 -54.69 4.92
C GLU A 145 -31.63 -56.10 5.07
N GLY A 146 -32.37 -57.10 4.56
CA GLY A 146 -31.93 -58.49 4.54
C GLY A 146 -31.79 -59.10 5.94
N GLY A 147 -31.15 -60.25 6.03
CA GLY A 147 -30.98 -60.96 7.30
C GLY A 147 -32.31 -61.50 7.86
N ARG A 148 -32.34 -61.78 9.17
CA ARG A 148 -33.53 -62.32 9.84
C ARG A 148 -34.44 -61.18 10.29
N ALA A 149 -35.75 -61.33 10.08
CA ALA A 149 -36.76 -60.42 10.60
C ALA A 149 -36.64 -60.29 12.14
N ILE A 150 -36.53 -59.06 12.63
CA ILE A 150 -36.46 -58.76 14.06
C ILE A 150 -37.90 -58.77 14.60
N PRO A 151 -38.20 -59.53 15.68
CA PRO A 151 -39.53 -59.49 16.29
C PRO A 151 -39.91 -58.08 16.75
N ASP A 152 -41.19 -57.70 16.60
CA ASP A 152 -41.67 -56.33 16.89
C ASP A 152 -41.30 -55.83 18.29
N LYS A 153 -41.30 -56.72 19.30
CA LYS A 153 -40.85 -56.39 20.66
C LYS A 153 -39.38 -55.96 20.72
N HIS A 154 -38.51 -56.57 19.93
CA HIS A 154 -37.09 -56.21 19.86
C HIS A 154 -36.89 -54.95 19.03
N LEU A 155 -37.64 -54.78 17.93
CA LEU A 155 -37.62 -53.57 17.12
C LEU A 155 -37.86 -52.31 17.96
N LEU A 156 -38.93 -52.32 18.77
CA LEU A 156 -39.26 -51.19 19.65
C LEU A 156 -38.17 -50.91 20.70
N ARG A 157 -37.59 -51.96 21.30
CA ARG A 157 -36.50 -51.81 22.28
C ARG A 157 -35.20 -51.27 21.67
N ILE A 158 -34.90 -51.65 20.42
CA ILE A 158 -33.71 -51.16 19.71
C ILE A 158 -33.96 -49.72 19.26
N ALA A 159 -35.07 -49.46 18.57
CA ALA A 159 -35.45 -48.14 18.07
C ALA A 159 -35.55 -47.10 19.21
N GLY A 160 -36.14 -47.49 20.35
CA GLY A 160 -36.27 -46.62 21.51
C GLY A 160 -34.97 -46.22 22.21
N LYS A 161 -33.83 -46.79 21.82
CA LYS A 161 -32.50 -46.37 22.32
C LYS A 161 -31.91 -45.19 21.55
N LEU A 162 -32.49 -44.82 20.40
CA LEU A 162 -31.99 -43.74 19.55
C LEU A 162 -33.00 -42.59 19.53
N LYS A 163 -32.50 -41.33 19.54
CA LYS A 163 -33.32 -40.10 19.55
C LYS A 163 -34.35 -40.04 18.40
N ALA A 164 -33.99 -40.54 17.21
CA ALA A 164 -34.86 -40.61 16.03
C ALA A 164 -35.05 -42.05 15.53
N GLY A 165 -34.86 -43.05 16.40
CA GLY A 165 -35.01 -44.45 16.04
C GLY A 165 -36.46 -44.83 15.74
N GLY A 166 -36.64 -45.70 14.77
CA GLY A 166 -37.91 -46.22 14.31
C GLY A 166 -37.78 -47.65 13.78
N SER A 167 -38.89 -48.20 13.30
CA SER A 167 -38.94 -49.58 12.81
C SER A 167 -40.08 -49.80 11.81
N ILE A 168 -39.98 -50.90 11.08
CA ILE A 168 -40.97 -51.40 10.11
C ILE A 168 -41.55 -52.67 10.73
N ARG A 169 -42.74 -52.52 11.30
CA ARG A 169 -43.39 -53.53 12.14
C ARG A 169 -44.41 -54.34 11.34
N SER A 170 -44.85 -55.46 11.90
CA SER A 170 -45.82 -56.34 11.24
C SER A 170 -47.18 -55.69 10.97
N ASP A 171 -47.60 -54.74 11.80
CA ASP A 171 -48.85 -53.96 11.66
C ASP A 171 -48.77 -52.86 10.58
N GLN A 172 -47.55 -52.43 10.22
CA GLN A 172 -47.30 -51.32 9.30
C GLN A 172 -46.13 -51.66 8.34
N PRO A 173 -46.27 -52.67 7.45
CA PRO A 173 -45.15 -53.20 6.67
C PRO A 173 -44.62 -52.26 5.58
N ASN A 174 -45.35 -51.20 5.23
CA ASN A 174 -45.01 -50.23 4.17
C ASN A 174 -44.56 -48.86 4.71
N THR A 175 -44.49 -48.70 6.03
CA THR A 175 -44.19 -47.42 6.66
C THR A 175 -43.13 -47.62 7.74
N ALA A 176 -42.08 -46.79 7.73
CA ALA A 176 -41.17 -46.70 8.86
C ALA A 176 -41.78 -45.76 9.90
N VAL A 177 -41.89 -46.25 11.14
CA VAL A 177 -42.51 -45.51 12.23
C VAL A 177 -41.51 -45.32 13.36
N GLY A 178 -41.33 -44.06 13.79
CA GLY A 178 -40.51 -43.69 14.93
C GLY A 178 -41.00 -44.36 16.21
N ASN A 179 -40.09 -44.66 17.12
CA ASN A 179 -40.46 -45.23 18.41
C ASN A 179 -41.43 -44.27 19.14
N ASN A 180 -42.51 -44.81 19.71
CA ASN A 180 -43.64 -44.04 20.26
C ASN A 180 -44.42 -43.17 19.26
N GLY A 181 -44.26 -43.36 17.95
CA GLY A 181 -45.06 -42.68 16.91
C GLY A 181 -44.66 -41.24 16.60
N GLY A 182 -43.50 -40.77 17.08
CA GLY A 182 -43.06 -39.37 16.92
C GLY A 182 -42.80 -38.92 15.47
N TRP A 183 -42.67 -39.87 14.54
CA TRP A 183 -42.60 -39.60 13.10
C TRP A 183 -43.03 -40.83 12.30
N GLN A 184 -43.45 -40.62 11.05
CA GLN A 184 -43.75 -41.69 10.11
C GLN A 184 -43.21 -41.32 8.73
N ALA A 185 -42.66 -42.29 8.01
CA ALA A 185 -42.20 -42.12 6.64
C ALA A 185 -42.69 -43.27 5.76
N ALA A 186 -43.41 -42.92 4.69
CA ALA A 186 -43.84 -43.88 3.67
C ALA A 186 -42.62 -44.40 2.90
N LEU A 187 -42.38 -45.70 2.94
CA LEU A 187 -41.17 -46.31 2.36
C LEU A 187 -41.16 -46.27 0.84
N SER A 188 -42.33 -46.16 0.19
CA SER A 188 -42.46 -45.95 -1.25
C SER A 188 -41.67 -44.73 -1.73
N SER A 189 -41.69 -43.64 -0.96
CA SER A 189 -40.94 -42.42 -1.25
C SER A 189 -39.43 -42.53 -1.04
N PHE A 190 -39.00 -43.59 -0.35
CA PHE A 190 -37.59 -43.88 -0.06
C PHE A 190 -37.12 -45.14 -0.82
N GLY A 191 -37.71 -45.46 -1.97
CA GLY A 191 -37.25 -46.58 -2.80
C GLY A 191 -37.79 -47.97 -2.42
N GLY A 192 -38.89 -48.03 -1.65
CA GLY A 192 -39.63 -49.27 -1.37
C GLY A 192 -39.37 -49.88 0.01
N SER A 193 -40.21 -50.82 0.44
CA SER A 193 -40.06 -51.47 1.75
C SER A 193 -39.03 -52.61 1.71
N PRO A 194 -38.11 -52.70 2.70
CA PRO A 194 -37.27 -53.90 2.90
C PRO A 194 -38.04 -55.09 3.50
N GLY A 195 -39.33 -54.92 3.82
CA GLY A 195 -40.17 -55.91 4.52
C GLY A 195 -40.25 -55.67 6.03
N LEU A 196 -41.20 -56.36 6.68
CA LEU A 196 -41.37 -56.30 8.13
C LEU A 196 -40.13 -56.81 8.88
N GLY A 197 -39.94 -56.36 10.12
CA GLY A 197 -38.83 -56.81 10.98
C GLY A 197 -37.53 -56.02 10.80
N HIS A 198 -37.59 -54.80 10.26
CA HIS A 198 -36.41 -53.96 9.99
C HIS A 198 -36.44 -52.65 10.79
N LEU A 199 -35.26 -52.10 11.03
CA LEU A 199 -35.05 -50.86 11.78
C LEU A 199 -34.96 -49.68 10.83
N ALA A 200 -35.31 -48.49 11.32
CA ALA A 200 -35.17 -47.25 10.59
C ALA A 200 -34.71 -46.11 11.50
N VAL A 201 -34.06 -45.08 10.95
CA VAL A 201 -33.74 -43.84 11.67
C VAL A 201 -34.10 -42.66 10.78
N GLY A 202 -35.10 -41.90 11.22
CA GLY A 202 -35.63 -40.74 10.51
C GLY A 202 -34.76 -39.50 10.79
N MET A 203 -33.75 -39.28 9.97
CA MET A 203 -32.74 -38.24 10.23
C MET A 203 -33.28 -36.82 9.99
N PHE A 204 -34.41 -36.71 9.30
CA PHE A 204 -35.20 -35.49 9.12
C PHE A 204 -35.81 -34.94 10.43
N VAL A 205 -35.82 -35.72 11.51
CA VAL A 205 -36.26 -35.31 12.85
C VAL A 205 -35.08 -35.00 13.78
N SER A 206 -33.89 -35.54 13.48
CA SER A 206 -32.65 -35.27 14.21
C SER A 206 -31.93 -34.04 13.65
N ASP A 207 -31.06 -33.43 14.45
CA ASP A 207 -30.30 -32.21 14.13
C ASP A 207 -29.50 -32.28 12.80
N ALA A 208 -29.36 -33.48 12.20
CA ALA A 208 -28.84 -33.71 10.85
C ALA A 208 -29.72 -33.15 9.71
N GLY A 209 -31.03 -32.98 9.93
CA GLY A 209 -31.94 -32.28 9.00
C GLY A 209 -31.95 -30.76 9.16
N MET A 210 -31.26 -30.23 10.17
CA MET A 210 -31.12 -28.81 10.49
C MET A 210 -29.64 -28.44 10.55
N MET A 211 -28.95 -28.45 9.41
CA MET A 211 -27.69 -27.73 9.29
C MET A 211 -28.01 -26.23 9.24
N SER A 212 -28.08 -25.62 10.43
CA SER A 212 -28.07 -24.18 10.66
C SER A 212 -26.69 -23.63 10.31
N GLU A 213 -26.70 -22.47 9.66
CA GLU A 213 -25.62 -21.66 9.09
C GLU A 213 -24.49 -21.25 10.08
N PHE A 214 -23.77 -22.19 10.70
CA PHE A 214 -22.69 -21.80 11.60
C PHE A 214 -21.34 -21.72 10.88
N LEU A 215 -20.92 -20.48 10.63
CA LEU A 215 -19.50 -20.13 10.55
C LEU A 215 -18.85 -20.58 11.87
N HIS A 216 -17.86 -21.49 11.80
CA HIS A 216 -17.08 -21.91 12.96
C HIS A 216 -16.21 -20.74 13.43
N ARG A 217 -16.38 -20.28 14.68
CA ARG A 217 -15.78 -19.01 15.17
C ARG A 217 -14.81 -19.17 16.34
N SER A 218 -14.70 -20.36 16.90
CA SER A 218 -13.80 -20.64 18.01
C SER A 218 -12.51 -21.25 17.49
N ALA A 219 -11.37 -20.73 17.93
CA ALA A 219 -10.09 -21.31 17.58
C ALA A 219 -9.98 -22.73 18.17
N VAL A 220 -9.62 -23.71 17.34
CA VAL A 220 -9.27 -25.06 17.79
C VAL A 220 -7.75 -25.18 17.81
N PRO A 221 -7.11 -25.27 18.98
CA PRO A 221 -5.66 -25.43 19.07
C PRO A 221 -5.16 -26.66 18.30
N GLY A 222 -4.07 -26.51 17.55
CA GLY A 222 -3.44 -27.60 16.80
C GLY A 222 -4.17 -28.06 15.52
N ARG A 223 -5.29 -27.41 15.15
CA ARG A 223 -6.13 -27.79 14.00
C ARG A 223 -6.31 -26.58 13.05
N PRO A 224 -5.29 -26.19 12.28
CA PRO A 224 -5.38 -25.02 11.38
C PRO A 224 -6.46 -25.15 10.31
N GLU A 225 -6.79 -26.37 9.90
CA GLU A 225 -7.78 -26.68 8.86
C GLU A 225 -9.22 -26.29 9.25
N VAL A 226 -9.54 -26.25 10.55
CA VAL A 226 -10.86 -25.80 11.05
C VAL A 226 -10.88 -24.33 11.49
N ASN A 227 -9.72 -23.68 11.47
CA ASN A 227 -9.56 -22.26 11.76
C ASN A 227 -9.40 -21.41 10.48
N ARG A 228 -9.56 -22.04 9.31
CA ARG A 228 -9.40 -21.42 7.99
C ARG A 228 -10.66 -21.61 7.17
N MET A 229 -10.87 -20.67 6.25
CA MET A 229 -11.86 -20.81 5.20
C MET A 229 -11.22 -21.58 4.04
N ASN A 230 -11.93 -22.55 3.50
CA ASN A 230 -11.49 -23.29 2.30
C ASN A 230 -12.15 -22.78 1.01
N THR A 231 -12.97 -21.73 1.12
CA THR A 231 -13.64 -21.02 0.02
C THR A 231 -13.85 -19.57 0.44
N ASP A 232 -14.14 -18.70 -0.53
CA ASP A 232 -14.48 -17.31 -0.27
C ASP A 232 -15.75 -17.18 0.59
N ILE A 233 -15.76 -16.19 1.48
CA ILE A 233 -16.99 -15.75 2.15
C ILE A 233 -17.70 -14.75 1.27
N ASN A 234 -18.90 -15.12 0.82
CA ASN A 234 -19.85 -14.17 0.26
C ASN A 234 -20.73 -13.62 1.41
N MET A 235 -20.70 -12.30 1.62
CA MET A 235 -21.48 -11.64 2.68
C MET A 235 -22.90 -11.27 2.24
N ALA A 236 -23.33 -11.59 1.01
CA ALA A 236 -24.63 -11.22 0.45
C ALA A 236 -24.95 -9.71 0.61
N SER A 237 -23.98 -8.86 0.29
CA SER A 237 -24.03 -7.40 0.45
C SER A 237 -24.14 -6.90 1.90
N ASN A 238 -23.89 -7.75 2.89
CA ASN A 238 -23.80 -7.34 4.29
C ASN A 238 -22.41 -6.81 4.65
N ALA A 239 -22.37 -5.91 5.64
CA ALA A 239 -21.14 -5.30 6.12
C ALA A 239 -20.42 -6.17 7.15
N ILE A 240 -19.08 -6.13 7.12
CA ILE A 240 -18.23 -6.59 8.23
C ILE A 240 -18.05 -5.40 9.18
N ARG A 241 -18.52 -5.51 10.42
CA ARG A 241 -18.42 -4.45 11.44
C ARG A 241 -17.52 -4.89 12.59
N SER A 242 -16.80 -3.94 13.20
CA SER A 242 -15.92 -4.17 14.37
C SER A 242 -14.79 -5.19 14.15
N ALA A 243 -14.26 -5.28 12.93
CA ALA A 243 -13.02 -6.01 12.68
C ALA A 243 -11.82 -5.21 13.22
N SER A 244 -11.02 -5.80 14.11
CA SER A 244 -9.83 -5.14 14.66
C SER A 244 -8.71 -5.01 13.62
N SER A 245 -8.60 -5.97 12.70
CA SER A 245 -7.66 -5.94 11.58
C SER A 245 -8.23 -6.69 10.38
N ILE A 246 -7.93 -6.18 9.18
CA ILE A 246 -8.20 -6.84 7.90
C ILE A 246 -6.88 -6.82 7.13
N GLN A 247 -6.29 -7.99 6.92
CA GLN A 247 -5.08 -8.15 6.11
C GLN A 247 -5.45 -8.90 4.83
N THR A 248 -5.18 -8.29 3.68
CA THR A 248 -5.43 -8.88 2.36
C THR A 248 -4.25 -8.57 1.43
N GLY A 249 -4.00 -9.45 0.47
CA GLY A 249 -3.04 -9.18 -0.60
C GLY A 249 -3.56 -8.11 -1.57
N GLU A 250 -4.87 -8.08 -1.81
CA GLU A 250 -5.53 -7.14 -2.72
C GLU A 250 -6.90 -6.71 -2.18
N ALA A 251 -7.23 -5.42 -2.34
CA ALA A 251 -8.54 -4.88 -1.98
C ALA A 251 -9.21 -4.29 -3.24
N HIS A 252 -10.22 -4.99 -3.77
CA HIS A 252 -10.99 -4.52 -4.91
C HIS A 252 -12.17 -3.63 -4.46
N LEU A 253 -12.00 -2.32 -4.55
CA LEU A 253 -13.02 -1.33 -4.22
C LEU A 253 -14.02 -1.18 -5.39
N THR A 254 -15.29 -1.55 -5.18
CA THR A 254 -16.32 -1.53 -6.24
C THR A 254 -17.11 -0.23 -6.32
N ARG A 255 -17.14 0.56 -5.23
CA ARG A 255 -17.87 1.82 -5.19
C ARG A 255 -17.08 2.92 -5.90
N VAL A 256 -17.64 3.42 -7.00
CA VAL A 256 -17.14 4.60 -7.73
C VAL A 256 -17.78 5.87 -7.16
N VAL A 257 -16.97 6.88 -6.88
CA VAL A 257 -17.40 8.18 -6.32
C VAL A 257 -16.75 9.35 -7.07
N ALA A 258 -17.31 10.54 -6.93
CA ALA A 258 -16.78 11.76 -7.55
C ALA A 258 -16.16 12.68 -6.49
N GLN A 259 -15.07 13.36 -6.85
CA GLN A 259 -14.42 14.34 -5.99
C GLN A 259 -15.39 15.46 -5.59
N ALA A 260 -15.21 15.98 -4.37
CA ALA A 260 -16.00 17.09 -3.83
C ALA A 260 -17.51 16.82 -3.69
N THR A 261 -17.94 15.56 -3.73
CA THR A 261 -19.32 15.16 -3.44
C THR A 261 -19.48 14.69 -2.00
N SER A 262 -20.70 14.76 -1.47
CA SER A 262 -20.98 14.39 -0.08
C SER A 262 -20.77 12.90 0.18
N CYS A 263 -20.32 12.58 1.40
CA CYS A 263 -20.04 11.22 1.82
C CYS A 263 -20.35 11.01 3.29
N SER A 264 -20.67 9.77 3.65
CA SER A 264 -20.86 9.33 5.01
C SER A 264 -20.64 7.81 5.09
N PRO A 265 -20.06 7.28 6.18
CA PRO A 265 -19.44 8.01 7.30
C PRO A 265 -18.05 8.55 6.92
N ALA A 266 -17.54 9.51 7.71
CA ALA A 266 -16.15 9.93 7.62
C ALA A 266 -15.21 8.72 7.84
N GLY A 267 -14.13 8.65 7.05
CA GLY A 267 -13.20 7.52 7.03
C GLY A 267 -13.53 6.42 6.03
N ALA A 268 -14.67 6.49 5.32
CA ALA A 268 -14.97 5.56 4.24
C ALA A 268 -13.93 5.66 3.10
N ILE A 269 -13.58 4.51 2.51
CA ILE A 269 -12.64 4.41 1.38
C ILE A 269 -13.40 3.89 0.16
N ALA A 270 -13.16 4.50 -1.00
CA ALA A 270 -13.76 4.16 -2.29
C ALA A 270 -12.75 4.41 -3.41
N ARG A 271 -13.21 4.43 -4.67
CA ARG A 271 -12.37 4.82 -5.82
C ARG A 271 -13.07 5.84 -6.70
N ASP A 272 -12.31 6.60 -7.47
CA ASP A 272 -12.87 7.34 -8.61
C ASP A 272 -13.07 6.41 -9.84
N ALA A 273 -13.56 6.98 -10.95
CA ALA A 273 -13.76 6.23 -12.19
C ALA A 273 -12.45 5.70 -12.80
N ALA A 274 -11.32 6.37 -12.56
CA ALA A 274 -10.00 5.96 -13.04
C ALA A 274 -9.35 4.87 -12.16
N GLY A 275 -9.83 4.69 -10.93
CA GLY A 275 -9.30 3.72 -9.98
C GLY A 275 -8.39 4.29 -8.90
N ASN A 276 -8.31 5.61 -8.78
CA ASN A 276 -7.58 6.24 -7.70
C ASN A 276 -8.36 6.11 -6.38
N PRO A 277 -7.69 5.82 -5.25
CA PRO A 277 -8.34 5.69 -3.96
C PRO A 277 -8.86 7.05 -3.45
N MET A 278 -10.13 7.05 -3.05
CA MET A 278 -10.84 8.21 -2.50
C MET A 278 -11.12 7.98 -1.02
N SER A 279 -10.95 9.01 -0.19
CA SER A 279 -11.26 8.97 1.24
C SER A 279 -12.36 9.99 1.58
N CYS A 280 -13.33 9.56 2.37
CA CYS A 280 -14.37 10.44 2.90
C CYS A 280 -13.82 11.23 4.09
N GLN A 281 -13.60 12.54 3.92
CA GLN A 281 -13.01 13.41 4.93
C GLN A 281 -13.96 14.57 5.21
N ALA A 282 -14.30 14.78 6.47
CA ALA A 282 -15.24 15.82 6.89
C ALA A 282 -16.56 15.84 6.07
N GLY A 283 -17.05 14.66 5.67
CA GLY A 283 -18.30 14.52 4.91
C GLY A 283 -18.17 14.79 3.40
N VAL A 284 -16.96 14.91 2.86
CA VAL A 284 -16.70 15.12 1.43
C VAL A 284 -15.70 14.09 0.90
N TRP A 285 -15.95 13.56 -0.30
CA TRP A 285 -15.00 12.69 -1.00
C TRP A 285 -13.79 13.49 -1.48
N THR A 286 -12.63 13.17 -0.89
CA THR A 286 -11.35 13.78 -1.20
C THR A 286 -10.42 12.74 -1.79
N GLU A 287 -9.71 13.10 -2.85
CA GLU A 287 -8.67 12.24 -3.42
C GLU A 287 -7.53 12.13 -2.41
N THR A 288 -7.14 10.91 -2.05
CA THR A 288 -6.06 10.71 -1.09
C THR A 288 -4.75 10.94 -1.84
N ALA A 289 -4.16 12.14 -1.66
CA ALA A 289 -2.99 12.67 -2.36
C ALA A 289 -2.23 11.61 -3.17
N SER A 290 -2.56 11.55 -4.46
CA SER A 290 -1.94 10.65 -5.41
C SER A 290 -0.48 11.05 -5.63
N LEU A 291 0.44 10.53 -4.82
CA LEU A 291 1.81 10.28 -5.26
C LEU A 291 1.79 9.05 -6.20
N ASN A 292 0.96 9.12 -7.24
CA ASN A 292 0.78 8.04 -8.20
C ASN A 292 1.92 8.12 -9.20
N TRP A 293 2.99 7.39 -8.91
CA TRP A 293 4.04 7.10 -9.88
C TRP A 293 3.44 6.23 -10.98
N VAL A 294 3.01 6.84 -12.08
CA VAL A 294 2.55 6.09 -13.26
C VAL A 294 3.75 5.37 -13.86
N GLY A 295 3.80 4.05 -13.72
CA GLY A 295 4.80 3.19 -14.38
C GLY A 295 4.69 3.30 -15.90
N GLY A 296 5.85 3.37 -16.59
CA GLY A 296 5.93 3.33 -18.06
C GLY A 296 5.92 4.67 -18.81
N GLN A 297 5.77 5.81 -18.12
CA GLN A 297 5.73 7.16 -18.74
C GLN A 297 6.59 8.19 -17.98
N GLY A 298 7.66 7.72 -17.33
CA GLY A 298 8.56 8.57 -16.56
C GLY A 298 7.88 9.21 -15.37
N GLN A 299 7.55 8.43 -14.34
CA GLN A 299 7.47 8.87 -12.95
C GLN A 299 7.04 10.35 -12.77
N ARG A 300 5.74 10.64 -12.96
CA ARG A 300 5.18 12.01 -12.90
C ARG A 300 4.34 12.22 -11.66
N MET A 301 4.48 13.39 -11.04
CA MET A 301 3.58 13.89 -9.99
C MET A 301 2.82 15.09 -10.51
N ARG A 302 1.49 15.10 -10.38
CA ARG A 302 0.63 16.23 -10.73
C ARG A 302 0.30 17.02 -9.47
N MET A 303 0.46 18.33 -9.54
CA MET A 303 0.04 19.28 -8.51
C MET A 303 -0.99 20.22 -9.14
N THR A 304 -2.20 20.28 -8.58
CA THR A 304 -3.25 21.21 -9.01
C THR A 304 -3.44 22.25 -7.92
N ALA A 305 -3.24 23.52 -8.26
CA ALA A 305 -3.49 24.63 -7.36
C ALA A 305 -5.00 24.92 -7.24
N ALA A 306 -5.41 25.64 -6.19
CA ALA A 306 -6.81 26.01 -5.94
C ALA A 306 -7.43 26.84 -7.08
N ASN A 307 -6.61 27.54 -7.86
CA ASN A 307 -7.03 28.29 -9.05
C ASN A 307 -7.19 27.40 -10.32
N GLY A 308 -7.06 26.07 -10.19
CA GLY A 308 -7.18 25.12 -11.29
C GLY A 308 -5.92 24.96 -12.15
N GLN A 309 -4.86 25.75 -11.92
CA GLN A 309 -3.60 25.57 -12.65
C GLN A 309 -2.87 24.30 -12.21
N THR A 310 -2.21 23.66 -13.17
CA THR A 310 -1.52 22.39 -12.95
C THR A 310 -0.04 22.52 -13.27
N MET A 311 0.78 21.86 -12.44
CA MET A 311 2.20 21.65 -12.69
C MET A 311 2.52 20.18 -12.50
N TRP A 312 3.54 19.71 -13.21
CA TRP A 312 4.03 18.34 -13.04
C TRP A 312 5.52 18.32 -12.75
N MET A 313 5.90 17.43 -11.85
CA MET A 313 7.28 17.01 -11.66
C MET A 313 7.47 15.67 -12.35
N GLN A 314 8.53 15.52 -13.13
CA GLN A 314 8.75 14.33 -13.95
C GLN A 314 10.22 13.91 -13.91
N ASN A 315 10.46 12.60 -13.83
CA ASN A 315 11.71 12.01 -14.29
C ASN A 315 11.55 11.57 -15.75
N LEU A 316 12.28 12.23 -16.67
CA LEU A 316 12.36 11.85 -18.08
C LEU A 316 13.77 11.34 -18.37
N ASN A 317 13.95 10.02 -18.45
CA ASN A 317 15.24 9.38 -18.76
C ASN A 317 16.41 9.91 -17.91
N GLY A 318 16.20 10.08 -16.59
CA GLY A 318 17.22 10.59 -15.67
C GLY A 318 17.26 12.11 -15.53
N LYS A 319 16.49 12.85 -16.33
CA LYS A 319 16.31 14.29 -16.20
C LYS A 319 15.12 14.60 -15.30
N TYR A 320 15.37 15.17 -14.13
CA TYR A 320 14.32 15.68 -13.26
C TYR A 320 13.84 17.03 -13.80
N ARG A 321 12.56 17.17 -14.12
CA ARG A 321 12.01 18.38 -14.74
C ARG A 321 10.68 18.80 -14.15
N TRP A 322 10.45 20.11 -14.13
CA TRP A 322 9.16 20.73 -13.90
C TRP A 322 8.55 21.11 -15.26
N VAL A 323 7.30 20.73 -15.49
CA VAL A 323 6.57 21.02 -16.74
C VAL A 323 5.22 21.66 -16.43
N ASN A 324 4.76 22.55 -17.33
CA ASN A 324 3.45 23.21 -17.22
C ASN A 324 2.37 22.53 -18.08
N SER A 325 2.69 21.42 -18.75
CA SER A 325 1.75 20.64 -19.55
C SER A 325 2.20 19.17 -19.63
N PRO A 326 1.28 18.24 -19.96
CA PRO A 326 1.62 16.83 -20.11
C PRO A 326 2.56 16.55 -21.31
N TRP A 327 2.69 17.48 -22.25
CA TRP A 327 3.11 17.18 -23.62
C TRP A 327 4.41 17.83 -24.09
N THR A 328 5.02 18.85 -23.45
CA THR A 328 6.42 19.23 -23.76
C THR A 328 7.04 20.41 -23.01
N ALA A 329 6.26 21.36 -22.47
CA ALA A 329 6.86 22.62 -22.01
C ALA A 329 7.56 22.50 -20.64
N GLU A 330 8.89 22.37 -20.72
CA GLU A 330 9.82 22.37 -19.60
C GLU A 330 10.02 23.78 -19.05
N ILE A 331 9.74 23.97 -17.77
CA ILE A 331 9.92 25.22 -17.05
C ILE A 331 11.34 25.28 -16.48
N ALA A 332 11.78 24.18 -15.87
CA ALA A 332 13.11 24.01 -15.34
C ALA A 332 13.48 22.52 -15.29
N SER A 333 14.77 22.22 -15.18
CA SER A 333 15.25 20.84 -15.03
C SER A 333 16.65 20.75 -14.41
N ILE A 334 16.96 19.54 -13.92
CA ILE A 334 18.28 19.09 -13.52
C ILE A 334 18.53 17.75 -14.23
N ASP A 335 19.64 17.65 -14.96
CA ASP A 335 20.07 16.39 -15.58
C ASP A 335 21.04 15.59 -14.70
N GLN A 336 21.42 14.40 -15.15
CA GLN A 336 22.31 13.51 -14.39
C GLN A 336 23.74 14.05 -14.24
N ALA A 337 24.12 15.06 -15.04
CA ALA A 337 25.40 15.75 -14.90
C ALA A 337 25.30 16.94 -13.91
N GLY A 338 24.13 17.17 -13.31
CA GLY A 338 23.90 18.26 -12.36
C GLY A 338 23.66 19.61 -13.03
N ASN A 339 23.46 19.67 -14.35
CA ASN A 339 23.19 20.93 -15.02
C ASN A 339 21.75 21.38 -14.71
N PHE A 340 21.63 22.53 -14.05
CA PHE A 340 20.35 23.20 -13.88
C PHE A 340 20.03 24.05 -15.11
N ARG A 341 18.83 23.89 -15.66
CA ARG A 341 18.28 24.74 -16.73
C ARG A 341 16.97 25.36 -16.29
N ALA A 342 16.81 26.65 -16.53
CA ALA A 342 15.54 27.37 -16.38
C ALA A 342 15.19 28.01 -17.72
N SER A 343 13.97 27.77 -18.21
CA SER A 343 13.49 28.35 -19.48
C SER A 343 13.11 29.82 -19.38
N GLY A 344 12.90 30.31 -18.15
CA GLY A 344 12.59 31.71 -17.84
C GLY A 344 13.69 32.40 -17.03
N SER A 345 13.30 33.41 -16.26
CA SER A 345 14.21 34.14 -15.38
C SER A 345 14.55 33.37 -14.12
N VAL A 346 15.80 33.46 -13.67
CA VAL A 346 16.24 33.06 -12.33
C VAL A 346 16.37 34.32 -11.48
N SER A 347 15.56 34.44 -10.42
CA SER A 347 15.65 35.53 -9.43
C SER A 347 16.06 34.94 -8.08
N THR A 348 17.17 35.42 -7.51
CA THR A 348 17.70 34.93 -6.24
C THR A 348 17.61 36.03 -5.19
N GLY A 349 17.13 35.71 -3.98
CA GLY A 349 17.14 36.65 -2.85
C GLY A 349 18.54 36.91 -2.28
N GLY A 350 19.54 36.12 -2.69
CA GLY A 350 20.93 36.23 -2.26
C GLY A 350 21.91 36.21 -3.43
N SER A 351 23.19 36.01 -3.11
CA SER A 351 24.28 36.01 -4.09
C SER A 351 24.29 34.73 -4.95
N VAL A 352 24.62 34.87 -6.23
CA VAL A 352 24.97 33.75 -7.12
C VAL A 352 26.49 33.63 -7.16
N SER A 353 27.03 32.51 -6.68
CA SER A 353 28.46 32.20 -6.77
C SER A 353 28.69 31.17 -7.88
N ALA A 354 29.50 31.53 -8.87
CA ALA A 354 29.90 30.63 -9.95
C ALA A 354 31.42 30.39 -9.87
N SER A 355 31.84 29.13 -9.76
CA SER A 355 33.26 28.75 -9.80
C SER A 355 33.84 28.75 -11.21
N GLY A 356 32.99 28.67 -12.22
CA GLY A 356 33.33 28.74 -13.64
C GLY A 356 32.96 30.10 -14.25
N ASN A 357 32.93 30.11 -15.58
CA ASN A 357 32.60 31.31 -16.34
C ASN A 357 31.11 31.64 -16.26
N VAL A 358 30.78 32.93 -16.13
CA VAL A 358 29.43 33.45 -16.37
C VAL A 358 29.40 34.04 -17.77
N ALA A 359 28.73 33.35 -18.69
CA ALA A 359 28.52 33.84 -20.05
C ALA A 359 27.10 34.41 -20.18
N ALA A 360 27.01 35.66 -20.62
CA ALA A 360 25.75 36.33 -20.96
C ALA A 360 25.78 36.68 -22.45
N SER A 361 24.76 36.25 -23.21
CA SER A 361 24.60 36.63 -24.62
C SER A 361 23.98 38.02 -24.80
N GLY A 362 23.30 38.51 -23.76
CA GLY A 362 22.75 39.86 -23.69
C GLY A 362 23.55 40.76 -22.75
N ASN A 363 22.87 41.76 -22.19
CA ASN A 363 23.50 42.75 -21.32
C ASN A 363 23.77 42.18 -19.93
N VAL A 364 24.91 42.55 -19.35
CA VAL A 364 25.19 42.41 -17.92
C VAL A 364 25.00 43.77 -17.27
N THR A 365 23.93 43.92 -16.49
CA THR A 365 23.64 45.14 -15.74
C THR A 365 23.94 44.90 -14.27
N ALA A 366 24.84 45.70 -13.69
CA ALA A 366 25.11 45.71 -12.25
C ALA A 366 24.72 47.09 -11.69
N SER A 367 23.93 47.11 -10.61
CA SER A 367 23.62 48.34 -9.87
C SER A 367 24.77 48.80 -8.98
N GLY A 368 25.63 47.85 -8.57
CA GLY A 368 26.90 48.12 -7.89
C GLY A 368 28.08 47.99 -8.85
N ASP A 369 29.17 47.44 -8.33
CA ASP A 369 30.43 47.38 -9.08
C ASP A 369 30.56 46.13 -9.95
N VAL A 370 31.17 46.29 -11.12
CA VAL A 370 31.74 45.18 -11.90
C VAL A 370 33.24 45.17 -11.65
N ARG A 371 33.73 44.18 -10.88
CA ARG A 371 35.15 43.99 -10.59
C ARG A 371 35.68 42.78 -11.33
N GLY A 372 36.84 42.93 -11.96
CA GLY A 372 37.56 41.84 -12.60
C GLY A 372 39.05 42.14 -12.66
N ARG A 373 39.87 41.09 -12.79
CA ARG A 373 41.32 41.26 -13.03
C ARG A 373 41.59 41.98 -14.35
N HIS A 374 40.75 41.74 -15.35
CA HIS A 374 40.75 42.41 -16.65
C HIS A 374 39.30 42.68 -17.06
N LEU A 375 39.00 43.92 -17.44
CA LEU A 375 37.72 44.31 -18.04
C LEU A 375 38.00 44.77 -19.47
N SER A 376 37.51 44.01 -20.44
CA SER A 376 37.66 44.34 -21.87
C SER A 376 36.30 44.65 -22.45
N ALA A 377 36.16 45.87 -22.98
CA ALA A 377 35.01 46.28 -23.77
C ALA A 377 35.43 46.37 -25.23
N MET A 378 34.74 45.65 -26.12
CA MET A 378 35.00 45.71 -27.57
C MET A 378 34.42 46.98 -28.21
N GLY A 379 33.45 47.60 -27.56
CA GLY A 379 32.84 48.86 -27.97
C GLY A 379 33.28 50.02 -27.08
N ASN A 380 32.45 51.07 -27.07
CA ASN A 380 32.71 52.26 -26.28
C ASN A 380 32.59 51.99 -24.78
N VAL A 381 33.46 52.62 -23.99
CA VAL A 381 33.33 52.71 -22.53
C VAL A 381 32.84 54.12 -22.19
N THR A 382 31.61 54.23 -21.69
CA THR A 382 31.05 55.49 -21.21
C THR A 382 31.05 55.49 -19.68
N ALA A 383 31.82 56.40 -19.08
CA ALA A 383 31.82 56.65 -17.65
C ALA A 383 31.21 58.03 -17.39
N SER A 384 30.17 58.10 -16.56
CA SER A 384 29.58 59.38 -16.11
C SER A 384 30.43 60.07 -15.04
N GLY A 385 31.25 59.29 -14.32
CA GLY A 385 32.22 59.77 -13.35
C GLY A 385 33.64 59.80 -13.90
N ASN A 386 34.60 59.75 -12.99
CA ASN A 386 36.02 59.79 -13.33
C ASN A 386 36.51 58.43 -13.86
N VAL A 387 37.37 58.47 -14.87
CA VAL A 387 38.19 57.31 -15.27
C VAL A 387 39.56 57.46 -14.61
N SER A 388 39.89 56.55 -13.70
CA SER A 388 41.20 56.51 -13.02
C SER A 388 41.94 55.25 -13.39
N ALA A 389 43.21 55.38 -13.77
CA ALA A 389 44.13 54.28 -14.05
C ALA A 389 45.37 54.43 -13.18
N SER A 390 45.77 53.38 -12.47
CA SER A 390 47.02 53.34 -11.71
C SER A 390 48.25 53.17 -12.61
N GLY A 391 48.04 52.65 -13.82
CA GLY A 391 49.03 52.58 -14.90
C GLY A 391 48.76 53.64 -15.96
N ASN A 392 48.88 53.24 -17.22
CA ASN A 392 48.75 54.16 -18.35
C ASN A 392 47.30 54.24 -18.86
N LEU A 393 46.85 55.44 -19.21
CA LEU A 393 45.68 55.66 -20.06
C LEU A 393 46.18 55.91 -21.49
N ALA A 394 45.99 54.94 -22.38
CA ALA A 394 46.39 55.06 -23.78
C ALA A 394 45.16 55.32 -24.66
N ALA A 395 45.24 56.33 -25.53
CA ALA A 395 44.24 56.62 -26.55
C ALA A 395 44.91 56.57 -27.93
N SER A 396 44.29 55.87 -28.89
CA SER A 396 44.83 55.76 -30.26
C SER A 396 44.55 57.01 -31.12
N GLN A 397 43.69 57.91 -30.62
CA GLN A 397 43.33 59.16 -31.29
C GLN A 397 43.57 60.33 -30.32
N TYR A 398 42.49 60.94 -29.82
CA TYR A 398 42.57 62.16 -29.03
C TYR A 398 42.11 61.93 -27.59
N ILE A 399 42.67 62.70 -26.67
CA ILE A 399 42.11 62.93 -25.34
C ILE A 399 41.54 64.34 -25.34
N THR A 400 40.22 64.47 -25.24
CA THR A 400 39.52 65.75 -25.23
C THR A 400 39.04 66.08 -23.82
N GLY A 401 39.19 67.33 -23.40
CA GLY A 401 38.69 67.83 -22.12
C GLY A 401 38.98 69.32 -21.96
N ASN A 402 38.51 69.92 -20.88
CA ASN A 402 38.69 71.36 -20.65
C ASN A 402 40.15 71.74 -20.36
N ARG A 403 40.90 70.88 -19.68
CA ARG A 403 42.29 71.12 -19.31
C ARG A 403 43.04 69.81 -19.14
N LEU A 404 44.22 69.71 -19.76
CA LEU A 404 45.21 68.67 -19.46
C LEU A 404 46.14 69.19 -18.36
N ILE A 405 46.16 68.51 -17.21
CA ILE A 405 47.09 68.79 -16.12
C ILE A 405 47.95 67.55 -15.93
N THR A 406 49.26 67.71 -16.09
CA THR A 406 50.25 66.67 -15.78
C THR A 406 51.00 67.01 -14.51
N ARG A 407 51.49 66.00 -13.79
CA ARG A 407 52.28 66.22 -12.57
C ARG A 407 53.66 66.82 -12.84
N GLU A 408 54.32 66.40 -13.92
CA GLU A 408 55.69 66.82 -14.25
C GLU A 408 55.78 67.38 -15.66
N TYR A 409 55.70 66.52 -16.69
CA TYR A 409 55.98 66.91 -18.07
C TYR A 409 54.93 66.37 -19.05
N VAL A 410 54.65 67.14 -20.11
CA VAL A 410 53.93 66.70 -21.31
C VAL A 410 54.95 66.38 -22.39
N GLN A 411 55.03 65.12 -22.80
CA GLN A 411 55.87 64.71 -23.93
C GLN A 411 55.10 64.81 -25.24
N LEU A 412 55.62 65.58 -26.20
CA LEU A 412 55.06 65.69 -27.54
C LEU A 412 55.75 64.70 -28.47
N GLY A 413 55.00 63.72 -28.98
CA GLY A 413 55.51 62.67 -29.86
C GLY A 413 55.78 63.13 -31.31
N GLY A 414 55.04 64.14 -31.79
CA GLY A 414 55.16 64.63 -33.16
C GLY A 414 56.46 65.40 -33.42
N ILE A 415 57.24 64.96 -34.40
CA ILE A 415 58.40 65.70 -34.93
C ILE A 415 57.96 66.54 -36.12
N ALA A 416 58.30 67.83 -36.09
CA ALA A 416 58.01 68.79 -37.15
C ALA A 416 59.27 69.55 -37.59
N THR A 417 59.32 69.89 -38.88
CA THR A 417 60.38 70.70 -39.48
C THR A 417 59.93 72.16 -39.55
N GLU A 418 60.77 73.07 -39.06
CA GLU A 418 60.49 74.51 -39.10
C GLU A 418 60.27 74.99 -40.54
N GLY A 419 59.25 75.83 -40.75
CA GLY A 419 58.84 76.29 -42.08
C GLY A 419 58.07 75.27 -42.92
N ALA A 420 57.92 74.02 -42.50
CA ALA A 420 57.05 73.06 -43.21
C ALA A 420 55.56 73.41 -43.03
N ALA A 421 54.74 73.02 -44.01
CA ALA A 421 53.29 73.22 -43.94
C ALA A 421 52.67 72.39 -42.80
N CYS A 422 51.62 72.91 -42.15
CA CYS A 422 50.96 72.25 -41.04
C CYS A 422 49.45 72.56 -40.99
N THR A 423 48.66 71.60 -40.51
CA THR A 423 47.21 71.71 -40.30
C THR A 423 46.76 70.66 -39.27
N PRO A 424 45.73 70.92 -38.45
CA PRO A 424 45.06 72.21 -38.24
C PRO A 424 45.98 73.27 -37.60
N PHE A 425 45.57 74.54 -37.63
CA PHE A 425 46.29 75.61 -36.94
C PHE A 425 46.19 75.42 -35.42
N GLY A 426 47.23 75.81 -34.68
CA GLY A 426 47.29 75.69 -33.22
C GLY A 426 47.83 74.36 -32.70
N LEU A 427 48.28 73.44 -33.56
CA LEU A 427 49.03 72.26 -33.12
C LEU A 427 50.35 72.66 -32.45
N VAL A 428 50.75 71.90 -31.45
CA VAL A 428 52.01 72.06 -30.73
C VAL A 428 52.81 70.77 -30.86
N GLY A 429 54.07 70.88 -31.28
CA GLY A 429 54.98 69.76 -31.51
C GLY A 429 56.41 70.12 -31.17
N ARG A 430 57.39 69.32 -31.62
CA ARG A 430 58.81 69.62 -31.44
C ARG A 430 59.62 69.34 -32.68
N ASN A 431 60.80 69.93 -32.82
CA ASN A 431 61.77 69.47 -33.81
C ASN A 431 62.57 68.25 -33.29
N SER A 432 63.45 67.69 -34.14
CA SER A 432 64.27 66.52 -33.78
C SER A 432 65.19 66.76 -32.57
N ALA A 433 65.61 68.01 -32.33
CA ALA A 433 66.40 68.42 -31.17
C ALA A 433 65.57 68.67 -29.90
N GLY A 434 64.23 68.64 -29.98
CA GLY A 434 63.34 68.85 -28.83
C GLY A 434 62.86 70.29 -28.61
N LYS A 435 63.18 71.24 -29.50
CA LYS A 435 62.65 72.62 -29.43
C LYS A 435 61.15 72.63 -29.74
N LEU A 436 60.38 73.35 -28.93
CA LEU A 436 58.94 73.51 -29.09
C LEU A 436 58.60 74.28 -30.39
N LEU A 437 57.64 73.77 -31.14
CA LEU A 437 57.11 74.37 -32.36
C LEU A 437 55.58 74.51 -32.25
N ASN A 438 55.03 75.59 -32.80
CA ASN A 438 53.60 75.80 -32.96
C ASN A 438 53.22 75.94 -34.45
N CYS A 439 52.11 75.33 -34.84
CA CYS A 439 51.55 75.50 -36.18
C CYS A 439 50.78 76.82 -36.25
N GLU A 440 51.35 77.81 -36.94
CA GLU A 440 50.80 79.17 -37.01
C GLU A 440 50.67 79.60 -38.47
N SER A 441 49.45 80.00 -38.86
CA SER A 441 49.12 80.41 -40.24
C SER A 441 49.58 79.39 -41.30
N GLY A 442 49.44 78.10 -40.98
CA GLY A 442 49.75 76.99 -41.89
C GLY A 442 51.21 76.59 -41.99
N ARG A 443 52.10 77.12 -41.13
CA ARG A 443 53.53 76.76 -41.09
C ARG A 443 53.98 76.46 -39.66
N TRP A 444 54.86 75.47 -39.50
CA TRP A 444 55.52 75.22 -38.22
C TRP A 444 56.50 76.35 -37.92
N LYS A 445 56.27 77.09 -36.84
CA LYS A 445 57.15 78.15 -36.35
C LYS A 445 57.74 77.73 -35.02
N SER A 446 58.96 78.16 -34.72
CA SER A 446 59.49 78.00 -33.38
C SER A 446 58.84 79.00 -32.42
N SER A 447 58.36 78.49 -31.27
CA SER A 447 57.96 79.35 -30.16
C SER A 447 59.21 80.11 -29.72
N GLY A 448 59.22 81.42 -29.94
CA GLY A 448 60.42 82.22 -30.11
C GLY A 448 61.52 82.00 -29.06
N ASN A 449 62.74 81.78 -29.53
CA ASN A 449 63.78 82.69 -29.08
C ASN A 449 63.51 83.95 -29.89
N SER A 450 63.01 85.01 -29.29
CA SER A 450 63.39 86.32 -29.79
C SER A 450 64.83 86.52 -29.33
N PRO A 451 65.87 86.37 -30.17
CA PRO A 451 67.22 86.77 -29.78
C PRO A 451 67.30 88.30 -29.68
N ASN A 452 66.24 89.01 -30.09
CA ASN A 452 66.19 90.45 -30.28
C ASN A 452 65.54 91.22 -29.12
N ALA A 453 65.31 90.60 -27.96
CA ALA A 453 64.81 91.31 -26.79
C ALA A 453 65.88 92.18 -26.08
N TRP A 454 67.12 92.21 -26.59
CA TRP A 454 68.24 92.93 -25.97
C TRP A 454 68.79 94.13 -26.77
N TRP A 455 68.24 94.49 -27.94
CA TRP A 455 68.80 95.61 -28.73
C TRP A 455 67.81 96.69 -29.19
N ALA A 456 66.52 96.58 -28.89
CA ALA A 456 65.51 97.51 -29.43
C ALA A 456 65.35 98.85 -28.66
N SER A 457 66.39 99.37 -27.97
CA SER A 457 66.27 100.64 -27.23
C SER A 457 67.49 101.59 -27.31
N CYS A 458 68.50 101.31 -28.14
CA CYS A 458 69.60 102.27 -28.34
C CYS A 458 69.29 103.20 -29.53
N PHE A 459 68.73 104.38 -29.25
CA PHE A 459 68.57 105.45 -30.24
C PHE A 459 69.92 106.15 -30.47
N GLY A 460 70.52 105.96 -31.65
CA GLY A 460 71.66 106.77 -32.09
C GLY A 460 71.20 108.16 -32.49
N THR A 461 71.64 109.20 -31.79
CA THR A 461 71.51 110.59 -32.25
C THR A 461 72.90 111.15 -32.48
N TYR A 462 73.21 111.38 -33.76
CA TYR A 462 74.39 112.11 -34.22
C TYR A 462 74.17 113.61 -33.95
N ASN A 463 74.80 114.18 -32.91
CA ASN A 463 75.24 115.57 -32.97
C ASN A 463 76.28 115.93 -31.90
N ALA A 464 77.33 116.60 -32.38
CA ALA A 464 78.65 116.77 -31.77
C ALA A 464 78.72 117.90 -30.71
N SER A 465 77.94 117.82 -29.63
CA SER A 465 78.03 118.81 -28.55
C SER A 465 77.64 118.29 -27.17
N ILE A 466 78.34 117.26 -26.67
CA ILE A 466 78.31 116.90 -25.24
C ILE A 466 79.72 117.10 -24.67
N THR A 467 79.95 118.23 -24.00
CA THR A 467 81.10 118.43 -23.10
C THR A 467 80.90 117.65 -21.78
N PRO A 468 81.95 117.03 -21.20
CA PRO A 468 81.81 115.99 -20.18
C PRO A 468 81.48 116.58 -18.80
N PRO A 469 80.49 116.01 -18.06
CA PRO A 469 80.86 115.26 -16.84
C PRO A 469 80.01 114.01 -16.50
N THR A 470 79.14 113.50 -17.37
CA THR A 470 78.19 112.42 -17.00
C THR A 470 78.50 111.07 -17.64
N TYR A 471 79.62 110.44 -17.25
CA TYR A 471 79.91 109.02 -17.58
C TYR A 471 79.55 108.04 -16.46
N SER A 472 78.92 108.47 -15.36
CA SER A 472 78.65 107.58 -14.23
C SER A 472 77.45 106.64 -14.46
N THR A 473 76.46 107.05 -15.26
CA THR A 473 75.19 106.32 -15.48
C THR A 473 75.10 105.60 -16.82
N HIS A 474 76.12 105.68 -17.69
CA HIS A 474 76.10 105.10 -19.03
C HIS A 474 77.42 104.35 -19.34
N HIS A 475 77.34 103.20 -20.00
CA HIS A 475 78.48 102.54 -20.66
C HIS A 475 78.66 103.14 -22.04
N CYS A 476 79.82 103.77 -22.28
CA CYS A 476 80.17 104.34 -23.57
C CYS A 476 81.38 103.61 -24.19
N VAL A 477 81.29 103.28 -25.47
CA VAL A 477 82.41 102.72 -26.25
C VAL A 477 82.83 103.73 -27.31
N HIS A 478 84.13 103.98 -27.39
CA HIS A 478 84.73 104.89 -28.36
C HIS A 478 85.10 104.12 -29.62
N SER A 479 84.60 104.55 -30.77
CA SER A 479 85.18 104.16 -32.06
C SER A 479 86.21 105.22 -32.46
N GLY A 480 87.33 104.81 -33.06
CA GLY A 480 88.52 105.63 -33.28
C GLY A 480 88.35 106.88 -34.16
N ASP A 481 87.14 107.13 -34.68
CA ASP A 481 86.82 108.22 -35.62
C ASP A 481 86.07 109.39 -34.96
N GLY A 482 86.05 109.48 -33.62
CA GLY A 482 85.39 110.57 -32.89
C GLY A 482 83.90 110.32 -32.59
N ASP A 483 83.36 109.17 -32.98
CA ASP A 483 82.00 108.74 -32.67
C ASP A 483 81.92 107.98 -31.33
N HIS A 484 80.91 108.33 -30.52
CA HIS A 484 80.60 107.72 -29.24
C HIS A 484 79.25 107.00 -29.28
N VAL A 485 79.20 105.75 -28.84
CA VAL A 485 77.94 105.04 -28.55
C VAL A 485 77.82 104.91 -27.04
N CYS A 486 76.78 105.50 -26.46
CA CYS A 486 76.50 105.48 -25.02
C CYS A 486 75.16 104.80 -24.73
N CYS A 487 75.18 103.82 -23.82
CA CYS A 487 73.99 103.12 -23.32
C CYS A 487 73.85 103.37 -21.81
N PRO A 488 72.63 103.56 -21.27
CA PRO A 488 72.42 103.59 -19.82
C PRO A 488 72.93 102.28 -19.19
N LYS A 489 73.51 102.35 -17.99
CA LYS A 489 73.89 101.17 -17.20
C LYS A 489 72.67 100.37 -16.76
#